data_AF-A0A3D1RDH7-F1
#
_entry.id   AF-A0A3D1RDH7-F1
#
_cell.length_a   1.000
_cell.length_b   1.000
_cell.length_c   1.000
_cell.angle_alpha   90.00
_cell.angle_beta   90.00
_cell.angle_gamma   90.00
#
_symmetry.space_group_name_H-M   'P 1'
#
loop_
_entity.id
_entity.type
_entity.pdbx_description
1 polymer ?
#
loop_
_entity_poly.entity_id
_entity_poly.type
_entity_poly.pdbx_seq_one_letter_code
_entity_poly.pdbx_strand_id
1 'polypeptide(L)'
;PQAKSARIVEPITGEIQLTYLYPSYTRLPTRTVPDTNGEISAPRGTQVKLETRADREVDKASVLVGNSELPLQVEGGRALAGELLVNEPGSYRFRFESARGRTLAEGPPIPIAVEADAAPKAEIVAPATDLEVDPKSDVTLRFEAQDDYGLSEIALMYKLPGATKPQRLVLQRDPETPRRGAGEYRWDIVSLGLMAGDRVAYYVEATDNDQISGVKTGVSRTQYLKIYSEAEHHRQIIGQIEEDWEKLISLLADRLE
;
A
#
# COMPACT_ATOMS: atom_id res chain seq x y z
N PRO A 1 -55.64 -28.53 -4.55
CA PRO A 1 -55.17 -27.18 -4.14
C PRO A 1 -53.65 -27.06 -4.36
N GLN A 2 -53.25 -26.60 -5.54
CA GLN A 2 -51.85 -26.35 -5.87
C GLN A 2 -51.43 -25.03 -5.22
N ALA A 3 -50.39 -25.07 -4.38
CA ALA A 3 -49.75 -23.89 -3.85
C ALA A 3 -49.13 -23.11 -5.01
N LYS A 4 -49.68 -21.92 -5.32
CA LYS A 4 -49.04 -20.94 -6.21
C LYS A 4 -47.66 -20.63 -5.61
N SER A 5 -46.60 -21.10 -6.26
CA SER A 5 -45.26 -20.58 -6.04
C SER A 5 -45.31 -19.08 -6.31
N ALA A 6 -45.15 -18.28 -5.26
CA ALA A 6 -45.05 -16.83 -5.40
C ALA A 6 -43.84 -16.55 -6.29
N ARG A 7 -44.05 -15.99 -7.48
CA ARG A 7 -42.96 -15.50 -8.33
C ARG A 7 -42.22 -14.44 -7.52
N ILE A 8 -40.98 -14.72 -7.17
CA ILE A 8 -40.08 -13.73 -6.59
C ILE A 8 -39.88 -12.69 -7.69
N VAL A 9 -40.46 -11.51 -7.51
CA VAL A 9 -40.32 -10.39 -8.44
C VAL A 9 -39.00 -9.71 -8.13
N GLU A 10 -38.24 -9.36 -9.17
CA GLU A 10 -37.05 -8.53 -8.99
C GLU A 10 -37.48 -7.14 -8.48
N PRO A 11 -36.99 -6.67 -7.32
CA PRO A 11 -37.18 -5.31 -6.89
C PRO A 11 -36.51 -4.37 -7.88
N ILE A 12 -37.30 -3.49 -8.46
CA ILE A 12 -36.78 -2.32 -9.14
C ILE A 12 -36.52 -1.31 -8.04
N THR A 13 -35.26 -1.14 -7.69
CA THR A 13 -34.82 0.05 -6.96
C THR A 13 -34.66 1.16 -7.99
N GLY A 14 -35.23 2.33 -7.70
CA GLY A 14 -35.13 3.51 -8.56
C GLY A 14 -33.72 4.10 -8.55
N GLU A 15 -33.62 5.42 -8.69
CA GLU A 15 -32.37 6.16 -8.58
C GLU A 15 -31.63 5.78 -7.28
N ILE A 16 -30.51 5.07 -7.40
CA ILE A 16 -29.65 4.72 -6.26
C ILE A 16 -28.62 5.85 -6.13
N GLN A 17 -28.59 6.45 -4.95
CA GLN A 17 -27.57 7.42 -4.56
C GLN A 17 -26.65 6.76 -3.54
N LEU A 18 -25.35 6.81 -3.81
CA LEU A 18 -24.30 6.33 -2.91
C LEU A 18 -23.47 7.49 -2.41
N THR A 19 -23.39 7.65 -1.09
CA THR A 19 -22.51 8.61 -0.44
C THR A 19 -21.40 7.87 0.30
N TYR A 20 -20.16 8.05 -0.16
CA TYR A 20 -18.96 7.42 0.34
C TYR A 20 -18.32 8.27 1.43
N LEU A 21 -18.25 7.74 2.65
CA LEU A 21 -17.51 8.28 3.78
C LEU A 21 -16.22 7.47 3.92
N TYR A 22 -15.15 8.02 3.37
CA TYR A 22 -13.85 7.37 3.37
C TYR A 22 -13.23 7.33 4.78
N PRO A 23 -12.38 6.33 5.08
CA PRO A 23 -11.64 6.29 6.32
C PRO A 23 -10.79 7.55 6.54
N SER A 24 -10.61 7.94 7.79
CA SER A 24 -9.86 9.16 8.16
C SER A 24 -8.42 9.19 7.63
N TYR A 25 -7.76 8.04 7.53
CA TYR A 25 -6.38 7.94 7.04
C TYR A 25 -6.23 8.36 5.57
N THR A 26 -7.27 8.15 4.75
CA THR A 26 -7.26 8.50 3.32
C THR A 26 -7.33 10.00 3.08
N ARG A 27 -7.90 10.74 4.05
CA ARG A 27 -8.20 12.19 3.96
C ARG A 27 -9.00 12.59 2.71
N LEU A 28 -9.71 11.64 2.11
CA LEU A 28 -10.55 11.92 0.97
C LEU A 28 -11.83 12.62 1.44
N PRO A 29 -12.30 13.66 0.71
CA PRO A 29 -13.58 14.27 0.99
C PRO A 29 -14.72 13.28 0.71
N THR A 30 -15.85 13.45 1.39
CA THR A 30 -17.06 12.69 1.10
C THR A 30 -17.43 12.82 -0.39
N ARG A 31 -17.72 11.69 -1.03
CA ARG A 31 -18.11 11.63 -2.44
C ARG A 31 -19.55 11.12 -2.55
N THR A 32 -20.42 11.87 -3.23
CA THR A 32 -21.79 11.43 -3.54
C THR A 32 -21.91 11.13 -5.02
N VAL A 33 -22.43 9.96 -5.35
CA VAL A 33 -22.69 9.49 -6.71
C VAL A 33 -24.19 9.25 -6.85
N PRO A 34 -24.94 10.18 -7.47
CA PRO A 34 -26.36 9.97 -7.79
C PRO A 34 -26.51 9.04 -8.99
N ASP A 35 -27.72 8.50 -9.16
CA ASP A 35 -28.16 7.72 -10.33
C ASP A 35 -27.21 6.58 -10.75
N THR A 36 -26.64 5.89 -9.76
CA THR A 36 -25.79 4.73 -10.02
C THR A 36 -26.61 3.44 -10.16
N ASN A 37 -26.00 2.40 -10.71
CA ASN A 37 -26.51 1.02 -10.71
C ASN A 37 -26.33 0.33 -9.34
N GLY A 38 -25.82 1.04 -8.34
CA GLY A 38 -25.57 0.54 -6.99
C GLY A 38 -24.23 -0.17 -6.84
N GLU A 39 -23.41 -0.26 -7.89
CA GLU A 39 -22.07 -0.85 -7.76
C GLU A 39 -21.21 -0.03 -6.79
N ILE A 40 -20.61 -0.72 -5.83
CA ILE A 40 -19.78 -0.12 -4.80
C ILE A 40 -18.33 -0.44 -5.10
N SER A 41 -17.50 0.59 -5.27
CA SER A 41 -16.04 0.47 -5.35
C SER A 41 -15.42 1.51 -4.43
N ALA A 42 -14.72 1.05 -3.40
CA ALA A 42 -14.08 1.92 -2.42
C ALA A 42 -12.97 1.21 -1.62
N PRO A 43 -12.05 1.97 -1.00
CA PRO A 43 -11.09 1.42 -0.05
C PRO A 43 -11.77 0.71 1.12
N ARG A 44 -11.07 -0.28 1.69
CA ARG A 44 -11.52 -0.99 2.89
C ARG A 44 -11.80 -0.02 4.05
N GLY A 45 -12.87 -0.26 4.78
CA GLY A 45 -13.36 0.60 5.87
C GLY A 45 -14.18 1.80 5.42
N THR A 46 -14.43 1.97 4.11
CA THR A 46 -15.34 3.01 3.63
C THR A 46 -16.76 2.69 4.04
N GLN A 47 -17.44 3.66 4.67
CA GLN A 47 -18.86 3.57 4.98
C GLN A 47 -19.65 4.18 3.83
N VAL A 48 -20.51 3.38 3.20
CA VAL A 48 -21.36 3.78 2.09
C VAL A 48 -22.77 3.98 2.63
N LYS A 49 -23.23 5.23 2.58
CA LYS A 49 -24.64 5.56 2.77
C LYS A 49 -25.35 5.34 1.45
N LEU A 50 -26.38 4.51 1.49
CA LEU A 50 -27.20 4.16 0.35
C LEU A 50 -28.58 4.76 0.54
N GLU A 51 -29.02 5.50 -0.47
CA GLU A 51 -30.38 6.03 -0.56
C GLU A 51 -30.98 5.54 -1.88
N THR A 52 -32.19 5.01 -1.81
CA THR A 52 -32.89 4.55 -3.01
C THR A 52 -34.40 4.61 -2.80
N ARG A 53 -35.15 4.34 -3.87
CA ARG A 53 -36.60 4.30 -3.84
C ARG A 53 -37.11 2.93 -4.26
N ALA A 54 -37.96 2.32 -3.44
CA ALA A 54 -38.68 1.13 -3.82
C ALA A 54 -39.75 1.43 -4.88
N ASP A 55 -39.86 0.53 -5.86
CA ASP A 55 -40.93 0.48 -6.87
C ASP A 55 -42.34 0.22 -6.28
N ARG A 56 -42.42 -0.25 -5.04
CA ARG A 56 -43.64 -0.60 -4.33
C ARG A 56 -43.59 -0.13 -2.88
N GLU A 57 -44.75 -0.08 -2.23
CA GLU A 57 -44.80 0.15 -0.79
C GLU A 57 -44.27 -1.06 -0.03
N VAL A 58 -43.35 -0.81 0.90
CA VAL A 58 -42.70 -1.82 1.72
C VAL A 58 -42.80 -1.41 3.19
N ASP A 59 -43.04 -2.39 4.06
CA ASP A 59 -43.02 -2.16 5.52
C ASP A 59 -41.60 -2.29 6.08
N LYS A 60 -40.82 -3.20 5.49
CA LYS A 60 -39.45 -3.50 5.87
C LYS A 60 -38.60 -3.70 4.62
N ALA A 61 -37.39 -3.18 4.64
CA ALA A 61 -36.39 -3.43 3.62
C ALA A 61 -35.06 -3.73 4.28
N SER A 62 -34.27 -4.58 3.67
CA SER A 62 -32.93 -4.94 4.13
C SER A 62 -31.97 -5.11 2.95
N VAL A 63 -30.69 -4.91 3.24
CA VAL A 63 -29.58 -5.24 2.37
C VAL A 63 -28.92 -6.51 2.91
N LEU A 64 -28.82 -7.52 2.07
CA LEU A 64 -28.13 -8.77 2.40
C LEU A 64 -26.73 -8.73 1.83
N VAL A 65 -25.72 -8.89 2.68
CA VAL A 65 -24.31 -8.96 2.28
C VAL A 65 -23.74 -10.27 2.79
N GLY A 66 -23.49 -11.21 1.88
CA GLY A 66 -23.17 -12.59 2.26
C GLY A 66 -24.26 -13.21 3.13
N ASN A 67 -23.94 -13.51 4.39
CA ASN A 67 -24.88 -14.05 5.39
C ASN A 67 -25.42 -12.97 6.35
N SER A 68 -24.98 -11.72 6.23
CA SER A 68 -25.40 -10.62 7.08
C SER A 68 -26.60 -9.90 6.47
N GLU A 69 -27.57 -9.57 7.32
CA GLU A 69 -28.74 -8.78 6.96
C GLU A 69 -28.70 -7.42 7.66
N LEU A 70 -28.66 -6.36 6.87
CA LEU A 70 -28.61 -4.97 7.32
C LEU A 70 -29.97 -4.31 7.08
N PRO A 71 -30.72 -3.92 8.11
CA PRO A 71 -32.01 -3.27 7.93
C PRO A 71 -31.85 -1.88 7.31
N LEU A 72 -32.72 -1.54 6.36
CA LEU A 72 -32.86 -0.20 5.81
C LEU A 72 -33.98 0.54 6.56
N GLN A 73 -33.78 1.84 6.76
CA GLN A 73 -34.83 2.74 7.18
C GLN A 73 -35.79 2.96 6.02
N VAL A 74 -37.09 2.84 6.29
CA VAL A 74 -38.16 3.04 5.30
C VAL A 74 -38.94 4.29 5.67
N GLU A 75 -38.92 5.29 4.81
CA GLU A 75 -39.69 6.53 4.96
C GLU A 75 -40.80 6.63 3.90
N GLY A 76 -42.02 6.96 4.34
CA GLY A 76 -43.17 7.07 3.44
C GLY A 76 -43.51 5.78 2.67
N GLY A 77 -43.04 4.63 3.16
CA GLY A 77 -43.22 3.31 2.54
C GLY A 77 -42.42 3.07 1.26
N ARG A 78 -41.64 4.04 0.78
CA ARG A 78 -40.91 3.92 -0.51
C ARG A 78 -39.50 4.47 -0.51
N ALA A 79 -39.19 5.47 0.29
CA ALA A 79 -37.81 5.96 0.42
C ALA A 79 -37.05 5.02 1.35
N LEU A 80 -35.90 4.56 0.90
CA LEU A 80 -35.06 3.61 1.60
C LEU A 80 -33.70 4.25 1.86
N ALA A 81 -33.25 4.21 3.10
CA ALA A 81 -31.93 4.69 3.49
C ALA A 81 -31.22 3.67 4.37
N GLY A 82 -29.91 3.50 4.19
CA GLY A 82 -29.12 2.65 5.06
C GLY A 82 -27.63 2.81 4.85
N GLU A 83 -26.88 2.03 5.61
CA GLU A 83 -25.43 2.12 5.66
C GLU A 83 -24.81 0.74 5.49
N LEU A 84 -23.74 0.70 4.70
CA LEU A 84 -22.96 -0.49 4.45
C LEU A 84 -21.48 -0.18 4.69
N LEU A 85 -20.79 -1.06 5.40
CA LEU A 85 -19.33 -0.97 5.56
C LEU A 85 -18.62 -1.86 4.53
N VAL A 86 -17.77 -1.26 3.71
CA VAL A 86 -16.97 -1.97 2.71
C VAL A 86 -15.75 -2.61 3.39
N ASN A 87 -15.82 -3.91 3.66
CA ASN A 87 -14.72 -4.64 4.32
C ASN A 87 -14.09 -5.71 3.42
N GLU A 88 -14.91 -6.47 2.72
CA GLU A 88 -14.50 -7.59 1.88
C GLU A 88 -15.16 -7.49 0.51
N PRO A 89 -14.49 -7.97 -0.56
CA PRO A 89 -15.11 -8.03 -1.87
C PRO A 89 -16.27 -9.03 -1.86
N GLY A 90 -17.33 -8.73 -2.61
CA GLY A 90 -18.51 -9.58 -2.62
C GLY A 90 -19.65 -8.98 -3.41
N SER A 91 -20.86 -9.22 -2.95
CA SER A 91 -22.07 -8.61 -3.50
C SER A 91 -23.10 -8.40 -2.42
N TYR A 92 -23.97 -7.42 -2.63
CA TYR A 92 -25.15 -7.21 -1.82
C TYR A 92 -26.42 -7.29 -2.66
N ARG A 93 -27.56 -7.53 -2.02
CA ARG A 93 -28.86 -7.49 -2.70
C ARG A 93 -29.93 -6.91 -1.79
N PHE A 94 -30.93 -6.30 -2.39
CA PHE A 94 -32.09 -5.80 -1.66
C PHE A 94 -33.09 -6.91 -1.39
N ARG A 95 -33.64 -6.93 -0.19
CA ARG A 95 -34.80 -7.76 0.19
C ARG A 95 -35.88 -6.85 0.75
N PHE A 96 -37.09 -6.98 0.21
CA PHE A 96 -38.27 -6.27 0.69
C PHE A 96 -39.21 -7.26 1.37
N GLU A 97 -39.75 -6.86 2.51
CA GLU A 97 -40.64 -7.69 3.32
C GLU A 97 -41.89 -6.92 3.74
N SER A 98 -42.97 -7.67 3.96
CA SER A 98 -44.19 -7.15 4.58
C SER A 98 -44.05 -7.06 6.10
N ALA A 99 -44.96 -6.36 6.76
CA ALA A 99 -45.03 -6.26 8.22
C ALA A 99 -45.05 -7.63 8.93
N ARG A 100 -45.55 -8.68 8.25
CA ARG A 100 -45.63 -10.07 8.76
C ARG A 100 -44.38 -10.91 8.43
N GLY A 101 -43.31 -10.32 7.92
CA GLY A 101 -42.05 -11.02 7.61
C GLY A 101 -42.10 -11.90 6.35
N ARG A 102 -43.13 -11.75 5.51
CA ARG A 102 -43.17 -12.41 4.20
C ARG A 102 -42.33 -11.61 3.20
N THR A 103 -41.35 -12.26 2.58
CA THR A 103 -40.58 -11.71 1.46
C THR A 103 -41.50 -11.31 0.31
N LEU A 104 -41.44 -10.04 -0.06
CA LEU A 104 -42.20 -9.45 -1.16
C LEU A 104 -41.40 -9.45 -2.46
N ALA A 105 -40.10 -9.14 -2.37
CA ALA A 105 -39.19 -9.07 -3.50
C ALA A 105 -37.73 -9.26 -3.04
N GLU A 106 -36.89 -9.87 -3.88
CA GLU A 106 -35.44 -9.99 -3.65
C GLU A 106 -34.68 -9.71 -4.95
N GLY A 107 -33.67 -8.84 -4.87
CA GLY A 107 -32.89 -8.29 -5.99
C GLY A 107 -31.81 -9.21 -6.53
N PRO A 108 -31.33 -8.94 -7.76
CA PRO A 108 -30.07 -9.52 -8.21
C PRO A 108 -28.92 -9.05 -7.31
N PRO A 109 -27.83 -9.84 -7.22
CA PRO A 109 -26.63 -9.41 -6.52
C PRO A 109 -25.95 -8.25 -7.25
N ILE A 110 -25.63 -7.19 -6.52
CA ILE A 110 -24.90 -5.99 -6.94
C ILE A 110 -23.48 -6.09 -6.37
N PRO A 111 -22.42 -5.94 -7.18
CA PRO A 111 -21.05 -6.17 -6.73
C PRO A 111 -20.55 -5.09 -5.75
N ILE A 112 -19.69 -5.55 -4.84
CA ILE A 112 -18.86 -4.73 -3.95
C ILE A 112 -17.40 -5.05 -4.27
N ALA A 113 -16.68 -4.06 -4.76
CA ALA A 113 -15.24 -4.10 -4.97
C ALA A 113 -14.53 -3.35 -3.84
N VAL A 114 -13.53 -4.00 -3.26
CA VAL A 114 -12.61 -3.37 -2.30
C VAL A 114 -11.38 -2.91 -3.07
N GLU A 115 -11.14 -1.61 -3.08
CA GLU A 115 -9.93 -1.04 -3.65
C GLU A 115 -8.78 -1.26 -2.67
N ALA A 116 -7.81 -2.06 -3.10
CA ALA A 116 -6.61 -2.31 -2.30
C ALA A 116 -5.73 -1.07 -2.33
N ASP A 117 -5.41 -0.57 -1.15
CA ASP A 117 -4.48 0.53 -0.97
C ASP A 117 -3.03 0.07 -1.28
N ALA A 118 -2.27 0.93 -1.96
CA ALA A 118 -0.94 0.61 -2.47
C ALA A 118 0.10 0.59 -1.34
N ALA A 119 1.23 -0.10 -1.55
CA ALA A 119 2.37 0.07 -0.68
C ALA A 119 3.13 1.36 -1.05
N PRO A 120 3.74 2.06 -0.08
CA PRO A 120 4.51 3.24 -0.36
C PRO A 120 5.72 2.90 -1.22
N LYS A 121 6.26 3.89 -1.92
CA LYS A 121 7.49 3.77 -2.70
C LYS A 121 8.57 4.59 -2.02
N ALA A 122 9.73 3.99 -1.78
CA ALA A 122 10.89 4.65 -1.21
C ALA A 122 12.08 4.55 -2.16
N GLU A 123 12.87 5.62 -2.25
CA GLU A 123 14.06 5.69 -3.09
C GLU A 123 15.18 6.44 -2.37
N ILE A 124 16.41 5.95 -2.59
CA ILE A 124 17.62 6.68 -2.21
C ILE A 124 18.09 7.40 -3.47
N VAL A 125 17.96 8.72 -3.46
CA VAL A 125 18.32 9.60 -4.57
C VAL A 125 19.83 9.85 -4.61
N ALA A 126 20.46 9.96 -3.44
CA ALA A 126 21.90 10.06 -3.31
C ALA A 126 22.37 9.29 -2.07
N PRO A 127 23.44 8.49 -2.16
CA PRO A 127 24.14 8.08 -3.38
C PRO A 127 23.24 7.20 -4.28
N ALA A 128 23.48 7.27 -5.60
CA ALA A 128 22.71 6.53 -6.60
C ALA A 128 23.27 5.13 -6.91
N THR A 129 24.42 4.78 -6.35
CA THR A 129 25.06 3.48 -6.50
C THR A 129 25.75 3.10 -5.20
N ASP A 130 26.27 1.88 -5.15
CA ASP A 130 27.18 1.44 -4.11
C ASP A 130 28.34 2.44 -3.95
N LEU A 131 28.75 2.66 -2.71
CA LEU A 131 29.81 3.59 -2.35
C LEU A 131 31.00 2.85 -1.74
N GLU A 132 32.20 3.33 -2.04
CA GLU A 132 33.40 3.03 -1.28
C GLU A 132 33.81 4.28 -0.51
N VAL A 133 33.92 4.19 0.82
CA VAL A 133 34.13 5.34 1.70
C VAL A 133 35.25 5.09 2.68
N ASP A 134 35.95 6.16 3.08
CA ASP A 134 36.96 6.08 4.12
C ASP A 134 36.27 5.81 5.47
N PRO A 135 36.81 4.94 6.34
CA PRO A 135 36.21 4.65 7.64
C PRO A 135 36.07 5.89 8.57
N LYS A 136 36.74 7.01 8.25
CA LYS A 136 36.65 8.28 9.00
C LYS A 136 35.74 9.33 8.34
N SER A 137 35.07 8.98 7.25
CA SER A 137 34.20 9.89 6.50
C SER A 137 32.73 9.72 6.87
N ASP A 138 31.95 10.78 6.74
CA ASP A 138 30.50 10.75 6.81
C ASP A 138 29.88 10.61 5.41
N VAL A 139 28.69 9.99 5.36
CA VAL A 139 27.95 9.81 4.11
C VAL A 139 26.65 10.58 4.18
N THR A 140 26.45 11.46 3.20
CA THR A 140 25.18 12.18 3.05
C THR A 140 24.20 11.34 2.23
N LEU A 141 23.09 10.95 2.85
CA LEU A 141 22.00 10.22 2.23
C LEU A 141 20.86 11.18 1.90
N ARG A 142 20.45 11.23 0.64
CA ARG A 142 19.21 11.89 0.22
C ARG A 142 18.20 10.84 -0.17
N PHE A 143 17.01 10.93 0.41
CA PHE A 143 15.94 9.96 0.22
C PHE A 143 14.63 10.65 -0.11
N GLU A 144 13.78 9.94 -0.83
CA GLU A 144 12.43 10.34 -1.16
C GLU A 144 11.48 9.15 -0.95
N ALA A 145 10.27 9.42 -0.49
CA ALA A 145 9.21 8.45 -0.40
C ALA A 145 7.87 9.07 -0.82
N GLN A 146 7.00 8.24 -1.38
CA GLN A 146 5.67 8.64 -1.81
C GLN A 146 4.65 7.54 -1.49
N ASP A 147 3.46 7.98 -1.09
CA ASP A 147 2.28 7.16 -0.85
C ASP A 147 1.04 7.83 -1.47
N ASP A 148 -0.03 7.07 -1.71
CA ASP A 148 -1.30 7.58 -2.23
C ASP A 148 -2.15 8.26 -1.14
N TYR A 149 -2.09 7.80 0.11
CA TYR A 149 -2.87 8.32 1.23
C TYR A 149 -2.05 9.06 2.28
N GLY A 150 -0.83 8.60 2.58
CA GLY A 150 0.07 9.29 3.51
C GLY A 150 1.18 8.41 4.08
N LEU A 151 2.31 9.04 4.40
CA LEU A 151 3.47 8.38 5.01
C LEU A 151 3.51 8.65 6.51
N SER A 152 3.54 7.61 7.34
CA SER A 152 3.70 7.77 8.79
C SER A 152 5.17 7.88 9.21
N GLU A 153 6.05 7.13 8.56
CA GLU A 153 7.47 7.07 8.91
C GLU A 153 8.35 6.74 7.71
N ILE A 154 9.55 7.32 7.69
CA ILE A 154 10.65 6.93 6.82
C ILE A 154 11.85 6.59 7.69
N ALA A 155 12.43 5.41 7.50
CA ALA A 155 13.55 4.92 8.28
C ALA A 155 14.66 4.37 7.39
N LEU A 156 15.91 4.57 7.80
CA LEU A 156 17.07 3.87 7.25
C LEU A 156 17.20 2.52 7.94
N MET A 157 17.21 1.48 7.14
CA MET A 157 17.50 0.12 7.56
C MET A 157 18.91 -0.22 7.10
N TYR A 158 19.77 -0.65 8.03
CA TYR A 158 21.14 -1.03 7.68
C TYR A 158 21.59 -2.27 8.43
N LYS A 159 22.43 -3.09 7.77
CA LYS A 159 22.93 -4.35 8.33
C LYS A 159 24.45 -4.31 8.37
N LEU A 160 24.99 -4.32 9.59
CA LEU A 160 26.42 -4.41 9.84
C LEU A 160 26.96 -5.81 9.50
N PRO A 161 28.26 -5.93 9.16
CA PRO A 161 28.93 -7.21 9.01
C PRO A 161 28.76 -8.09 10.26
N GLY A 162 28.40 -9.36 10.06
CA GLY A 162 28.18 -10.31 11.16
C GLY A 162 26.88 -10.13 11.96
N ALA A 163 26.11 -9.05 11.74
CA ALA A 163 24.82 -8.87 12.40
C ALA A 163 23.76 -9.83 11.82
N THR A 164 22.92 -10.41 12.68
CA THR A 164 21.83 -11.29 12.23
C THR A 164 20.62 -10.50 11.71
N LYS A 165 20.36 -9.31 12.27
CA LYS A 165 19.20 -8.46 11.93
C LYS A 165 19.66 -7.06 11.50
N PRO A 166 18.91 -6.40 10.60
CA PRO A 166 19.14 -4.99 10.30
C PRO A 166 18.77 -4.12 11.51
N GLN A 167 19.50 -3.03 11.67
CA GLN A 167 19.21 -1.95 12.60
C GLN A 167 18.29 -0.93 11.91
N ARG A 168 17.42 -0.30 12.70
CA ARG A 168 16.47 0.74 12.26
C ARG A 168 16.89 2.08 12.81
N LEU A 169 16.93 3.08 11.93
CA LEU A 169 17.19 4.47 12.28
C LEU A 169 16.10 5.34 11.65
N VAL A 170 15.28 5.98 12.49
CA VAL A 170 14.18 6.82 12.00
C VAL A 170 14.75 8.11 11.41
N LEU A 171 14.47 8.35 10.13
CA LEU A 171 14.93 9.53 9.39
C LEU A 171 13.89 10.65 9.49
N GLN A 172 12.62 10.30 9.31
CA GLN A 172 11.51 11.24 9.34
C GLN A 172 10.27 10.56 9.92
N ARG A 173 9.58 11.26 10.81
CA ARG A 173 8.25 10.89 11.31
C ARG A 173 7.42 12.15 11.39
N ASP A 174 6.34 12.21 10.63
CA ASP A 174 5.51 13.40 10.52
C ASP A 174 4.08 13.09 11.00
N PRO A 175 3.58 13.79 12.05
CA PRO A 175 2.20 13.60 12.52
C PRO A 175 1.16 13.95 11.45
N GLU A 176 1.50 14.85 10.52
CA GLU A 176 0.64 15.24 9.40
C GLU A 176 0.64 14.22 8.26
N THR A 177 1.31 13.07 8.39
CA THR A 177 1.39 11.96 7.43
C THR A 177 1.28 12.38 5.95
N PRO A 178 2.21 13.20 5.43
CA PRO A 178 2.12 13.74 4.09
C PRO A 178 2.23 12.63 3.05
N ARG A 179 1.63 12.83 1.87
CA ARG A 179 1.72 11.87 0.75
C ARG A 179 3.13 11.75 0.15
N ARG A 180 4.02 12.70 0.46
CA ARG A 180 5.42 12.71 0.02
C ARG A 180 6.31 13.12 1.17
N GLY A 181 7.42 12.42 1.34
CA GLY A 181 8.48 12.77 2.26
C GLY A 181 9.81 12.78 1.53
N ALA A 182 10.65 13.77 1.83
CA ALA A 182 11.97 13.89 1.26
C ALA A 182 12.89 14.53 2.30
N GLY A 183 14.14 14.10 2.32
CA GLY A 183 15.09 14.59 3.30
C GLY A 183 16.53 14.25 2.97
N GLU A 184 17.41 14.88 3.74
CA GLU A 184 18.83 14.60 3.75
C GLU A 184 19.24 14.17 5.15
N TYR A 185 20.06 13.13 5.23
CA TYR A 185 20.57 12.59 6.47
C TYR A 185 22.08 12.39 6.38
N ARG A 186 22.82 13.01 7.30
CA ARG A 186 24.25 12.82 7.44
C ARG A 186 24.52 11.60 8.31
N TRP A 187 24.95 10.51 7.68
CA TRP A 187 25.23 9.26 8.34
C TRP A 187 26.68 9.21 8.84
N ASP A 188 26.83 9.19 10.16
CA ASP A 188 28.13 9.03 10.82
C ASP A 188 28.61 7.58 10.77
N ILE A 189 29.46 7.28 9.79
CA ILE A 189 30.05 5.95 9.60
C ILE A 189 31.08 5.62 10.68
N VAL A 190 31.72 6.65 11.26
CA VAL A 190 32.77 6.48 12.30
C VAL A 190 32.16 5.83 13.53
N SER A 191 30.94 6.24 13.88
CA SER A 191 30.19 5.69 15.02
C SER A 191 29.83 4.20 14.88
N LEU A 192 29.86 3.66 13.66
CA LEU A 192 29.53 2.26 13.38
C LEU A 192 30.68 1.29 13.70
N GLY A 193 31.90 1.78 13.92
CA GLY A 193 33.06 0.97 14.30
C GLY A 193 33.48 -0.05 13.23
N LEU A 194 33.27 0.27 11.96
CA LEU A 194 33.58 -0.61 10.82
C LEU A 194 35.09 -0.71 10.57
N MET A 195 35.53 -1.88 10.11
CA MET A 195 36.92 -2.15 9.72
C MET A 195 37.10 -2.00 8.20
N ALA A 196 38.36 -1.83 7.77
CA ALA A 196 38.70 -1.77 6.36
C ALA A 196 38.27 -3.06 5.63
N GLY A 197 37.53 -2.91 4.52
CA GLY A 197 36.97 -4.02 3.76
C GLY A 197 35.56 -4.44 4.17
N ASP A 198 35.02 -3.91 5.27
CA ASP A 198 33.65 -4.19 5.71
C ASP A 198 32.62 -3.68 4.69
N ARG A 199 31.51 -4.42 4.58
CA ARG A 199 30.39 -4.08 3.69
C ARG A 199 29.09 -3.97 4.49
N VAL A 200 28.45 -2.81 4.44
CA VAL A 200 27.15 -2.53 5.05
C VAL A 200 26.09 -2.50 3.98
N ALA A 201 25.06 -3.34 4.12
CA ALA A 201 23.88 -3.26 3.27
C ALA A 201 22.88 -2.29 3.88
N TYR A 202 22.35 -1.36 3.09
CA TYR A 202 21.36 -0.39 3.57
C TYR A 202 20.27 -0.12 2.54
N TYR A 203 19.08 0.22 3.04
CA TYR A 203 17.92 0.62 2.25
C TYR A 203 17.04 1.54 3.08
N VAL A 204 16.20 2.33 2.42
CA VAL A 204 15.18 3.15 3.09
C VAL A 204 13.87 2.39 3.10
N GLU A 205 13.19 2.38 4.23
CA GLU A 205 11.85 1.84 4.40
C GLU A 205 10.88 3.00 4.68
N ALA A 206 9.84 3.09 3.87
CA ALA A 206 8.70 3.97 4.09
C ALA A 206 7.52 3.16 4.64
N THR A 207 6.77 3.75 5.56
CA THR A 207 5.60 3.14 6.21
C THR A 207 4.38 4.01 5.94
N ASP A 208 3.28 3.41 5.50
CA ASP A 208 2.02 4.12 5.24
C ASP A 208 1.29 4.51 6.54
N ASN A 209 0.11 5.10 6.42
CA ASN A 209 -0.76 5.44 7.53
C ASN A 209 -2.03 4.56 7.62
N ASP A 210 -2.09 3.42 6.92
CA ASP A 210 -3.26 2.55 6.87
C ASP A 210 -3.43 1.78 8.20
N GLN A 211 -4.34 2.27 9.04
CA GLN A 211 -4.72 1.60 10.30
C GLN A 211 -5.88 0.62 10.14
N ILE A 212 -6.53 0.56 8.97
CA ILE A 212 -7.75 -0.21 8.73
C ILE A 212 -7.43 -1.54 8.09
N SER A 213 -6.69 -1.56 6.97
CA SER A 213 -6.29 -2.80 6.30
C SER A 213 -5.01 -3.38 6.90
N GLY A 214 -4.29 -2.55 7.65
CA GLY A 214 -3.00 -2.87 8.25
C GLY A 214 -1.87 -2.12 7.55
N VAL A 215 -0.90 -1.71 8.36
CA VAL A 215 0.23 -0.89 7.93
C VAL A 215 1.05 -1.62 6.88
N LYS A 216 1.32 -0.96 5.75
CA LYS A 216 2.20 -1.48 4.70
C LYS A 216 3.51 -0.72 4.69
N THR A 217 4.53 -1.43 4.24
CA THR A 217 5.87 -0.89 4.09
C THR A 217 6.36 -1.03 2.67
N GLY A 218 7.13 -0.04 2.24
CA GLY A 218 7.78 0.04 0.95
C GLY A 218 9.27 0.23 1.15
N VAL A 219 10.08 -0.59 0.47
CA VAL A 219 11.54 -0.53 0.60
C VAL A 219 12.19 -0.05 -0.68
N SER A 220 13.26 0.74 -0.55
CA SER A 220 14.12 1.08 -1.68
C SER A 220 14.95 -0.13 -2.12
N ARG A 221 15.63 0.00 -3.26
CA ARG A 221 16.72 -0.93 -3.60
C ARG A 221 17.75 -0.95 -2.47
N THR A 222 18.27 -2.15 -2.20
CA THR A 222 19.40 -2.32 -1.29
C THR A 222 20.66 -1.83 -1.97
N GLN A 223 21.35 -0.90 -1.32
CA GLN A 223 22.67 -0.42 -1.72
C GLN A 223 23.71 -0.91 -0.73
N TYR A 224 24.96 -0.88 -1.15
CA TYR A 224 26.07 -1.30 -0.32
C TYR A 224 27.09 -0.19 -0.14
N LEU A 225 27.55 -0.06 1.10
CA LEU A 225 28.65 0.80 1.48
C LEU A 225 29.83 -0.12 1.83
N LYS A 226 30.92 0.00 1.09
CA LYS A 226 32.19 -0.69 1.34
C LYS A 226 33.16 0.29 2.02
N ILE A 227 33.82 -0.15 3.07
CA ILE A 227 34.89 0.62 3.69
C ILE A 227 36.18 0.40 2.90
N TYR A 228 36.80 1.49 2.47
CA TYR A 228 38.06 1.47 1.73
C TYR A 228 39.14 0.70 2.50
N SER A 229 39.88 -0.13 1.77
CA SER A 229 40.97 -0.93 2.32
C SER A 229 42.21 -0.78 1.45
N GLU A 230 43.22 -0.08 1.99
CA GLU A 230 44.50 0.12 1.30
C GLU A 230 45.18 -1.21 0.95
N ALA A 231 45.10 -2.21 1.84
CA ALA A 231 45.68 -3.53 1.62
C ALA A 231 44.97 -4.32 0.51
N GLU A 232 43.67 -4.15 0.33
CA GLU A 232 42.93 -4.78 -0.76
C GLU A 232 43.20 -4.07 -2.09
N HIS A 233 43.20 -2.75 -2.08
CA HIS A 233 43.54 -1.94 -3.24
C HIS A 233 44.99 -2.19 -3.72
N HIS A 234 45.95 -2.28 -2.80
CA HIS A 234 47.35 -2.59 -3.14
C HIS A 234 47.50 -3.98 -3.77
N ARG A 235 46.80 -5.00 -3.23
CA ARG A 235 46.77 -6.34 -3.84
C ARG A 235 46.15 -6.34 -5.22
N GLN A 236 45.08 -5.57 -5.41
CA GLN A 236 44.42 -5.46 -6.70
C GLN A 236 45.33 -4.78 -7.74
N ILE A 237 46.04 -3.71 -7.37
CA ILE A 237 47.04 -3.07 -8.23
C ILE A 237 48.13 -4.05 -8.63
N ILE A 238 48.70 -4.80 -7.67
CA ILE A 238 49.74 -5.78 -7.96
C ILE A 238 49.23 -6.84 -8.95
N GLY A 239 48.05 -7.40 -8.73
CA GLY A 239 47.46 -8.38 -9.64
C GLY A 239 47.19 -7.82 -11.04
N GLN A 240 46.72 -6.56 -11.14
CA GLN A 240 46.53 -5.89 -12.42
C GLN A 240 47.86 -5.73 -13.18
N ILE A 241 48.92 -5.33 -12.45
CA ILE A 241 50.27 -5.21 -13.00
C ILE A 241 50.76 -6.57 -13.51
N GLU A 242 50.57 -7.65 -12.75
CA GLU A 242 50.95 -9.01 -13.17
C GLU A 242 50.22 -9.44 -14.44
N GLU A 243 48.90 -9.20 -14.51
CA GLU A 243 48.09 -9.56 -15.67
C GLU A 243 48.47 -8.76 -16.93
N ASP A 244 48.76 -7.47 -16.76
CA ASP A 244 49.22 -6.61 -17.86
C ASP A 244 50.64 -6.99 -18.33
N TRP A 245 51.52 -7.40 -17.41
CA TRP A 245 52.83 -7.96 -17.75
C TRP A 245 52.70 -9.24 -18.56
N GLU A 246 51.78 -10.14 -18.19
CA GLU A 246 51.57 -11.40 -18.92
C GLU A 246 51.05 -11.17 -20.34
N LYS A 247 50.14 -10.20 -20.54
CA LYS A 247 49.67 -9.76 -21.86
C LYS A 247 50.79 -9.16 -22.71
N LEU A 248 51.70 -8.39 -22.12
CA LEU A 248 52.85 -7.84 -22.84
C LEU A 248 53.82 -8.94 -23.28
N ILE A 249 54.07 -9.94 -22.42
CA ILE A 249 54.90 -11.10 -22.76
C ILE A 249 54.28 -11.89 -23.92
N SER A 250 52.97 -12.15 -23.90
CA SER A 250 52.30 -12.88 -24.98
C SER A 250 52.38 -12.14 -26.32
N LEU A 251 52.17 -10.82 -26.33
CA LEU A 251 52.27 -10.00 -27.54
C LEU A 251 53.68 -9.94 -28.12
N LEU A 252 54.71 -10.01 -27.26
CA LEU A 252 56.11 -10.08 -27.70
C LEU A 252 56.46 -11.45 -28.28
N ALA A 253 55.94 -12.54 -27.70
CA ALA A 253 56.13 -13.89 -28.21
C ALA A 253 55.51 -14.07 -29.60
N ASP A 254 54.26 -13.61 -29.79
CA ASP A 254 53.55 -13.66 -31.09
C ASP A 254 54.24 -12.86 -32.20
N ARG A 255 55.09 -11.89 -31.87
CA ARG A 255 55.82 -11.05 -32.85
C ARG A 255 57.19 -11.61 -33.23
N LEU A 256 57.70 -12.58 -32.47
CA LEU A 256 58.99 -13.21 -32.69
C LEU A 256 58.89 -14.53 -33.46
N GLU A 257 57.69 -15.07 -33.65
CA GLU A 257 57.36 -16.09 -34.67
C GLU A 257 57.10 -15.46 -36.05
#